data_AF-A0A7C8EBY0-F1
#
_entry.id   AF-A0A7C8EBY0-F1
#
_cell.length_a   1.000
_cell.length_b   1.000
_cell.length_c   1.000
_cell.angle_alpha   90.00
_cell.angle_beta   90.00
_cell.angle_gamma   90.00
#
_symmetry.space_group_name_H-M   'P 1'
#
loop_
_entity.id
_entity.type
_entity.pdbx_description
1 polymer ?
#
loop_
_entity_poly.entity_id
_entity_poly.type
_entity_poly.pdbx_seq_one_letter_code
_entity_poly.pdbx_strand_id
1 'polypeptide(L)'
;MVTIESYAVAVVMCFITMLCWGSWANTQKLATKEWRFQLFYWDYCIGVLLLTLLLALTMGSIGVGGRSFFADLSQASSKYLGYAFLGGVIFNIANILLVAAIDIAGMAVAFPIGIGLALAIGVITTYRVDPSGNAALLLMGVAGVVVAGDVTYIINCDF
;
A
#
# COMPACT_ATOMS: atom_id res chain seq x y z
N MET A 1 1.88 17.13 -15.47
CA MET A 1 1.50 16.59 -14.15
C MET A 1 1.92 17.55 -13.04
N VAL A 2 1.34 17.42 -11.85
CA VAL A 2 1.78 18.17 -10.66
C VAL A 2 3.05 17.52 -10.10
N THR A 3 4.13 18.29 -10.01
CA THR A 3 5.38 17.85 -9.36
C THR A 3 5.55 18.56 -8.03
N ILE A 4 5.88 17.78 -6.99
CA ILE A 4 6.12 18.31 -5.64
C ILE A 4 7.62 18.60 -5.50
N GLU A 5 7.99 19.88 -5.56
CA GLU A 5 9.39 20.32 -5.48
C GLU A 5 9.81 20.75 -4.07
N SER A 6 8.84 21.08 -3.20
CA SER A 6 9.11 21.50 -1.83
C SER A 6 9.16 20.31 -0.88
N TYR A 7 10.27 20.17 -0.15
CA TYR A 7 10.46 19.16 0.89
C TYR A 7 9.35 19.20 1.95
N ALA A 8 8.97 20.40 2.41
CA ALA A 8 7.93 20.55 3.42
C ALA A 8 6.57 20.02 2.92
N VAL A 9 6.23 20.29 1.65
CA VAL A 9 5.00 19.78 1.03
C VAL A 9 5.07 18.26 0.88
N ALA A 10 6.21 17.71 0.46
CA ALA A 10 6.39 16.26 0.34
C ALA A 10 6.20 15.54 1.69
N VAL A 11 6.73 16.11 2.78
CA VAL A 11 6.54 15.57 4.13
C VAL A 11 5.07 15.62 4.56
N VAL A 12 4.38 16.75 4.31
CA VAL A 12 2.94 16.86 4.60
C VAL A 12 2.13 15.85 3.82
N MET A 13 2.42 15.66 2.52
CA MET A 13 1.73 14.65 1.71
C MET A 13 2.01 13.23 2.22
N CYS A 14 3.23 12.93 2.67
CA CYS A 14 3.56 11.65 3.30
C CYS A 14 2.70 11.39 4.54
N PHE A 15 2.54 12.39 5.43
CA PHE A 15 1.65 12.28 6.58
C PHE A 15 0.20 12.03 6.17
N ILE A 16 -0.31 12.75 5.16
CA ILE A 16 -1.66 12.53 4.63
C ILE A 16 -1.81 11.09 4.11
N THR A 17 -0.85 10.58 3.34
CA THR A 17 -0.87 9.21 2.82
C THR A 17 -0.87 8.18 3.95
N MET A 18 -0.04 8.37 4.98
CA MET A 18 0.02 7.47 6.13
C MET A 18 -1.27 7.49 6.96
N LEU A 19 -1.90 8.65 7.12
CA LEU A 19 -3.20 8.78 7.77
C LEU A 19 -4.30 8.06 6.97
N CYS A 20 -4.35 8.26 5.65
CA CYS A 20 -5.29 7.56 4.78
C CYS A 20 -5.11 6.04 4.86
N TRP A 21 -3.86 5.55 4.80
CA TRP A 21 -3.57 4.12 4.88
C TRP A 21 -3.93 3.51 6.24
N GLY A 22 -3.55 4.18 7.35
CA GLY A 22 -3.90 3.73 8.70
C GLY A 22 -5.40 3.83 9.02
N SER A 23 -6.12 4.75 8.38
CA SER A 23 -7.57 4.89 8.59
C SER A 23 -8.37 3.69 8.10
N TRP A 24 -7.87 2.95 7.11
CA TRP A 24 -8.55 1.80 6.52
C TRP A 24 -8.91 0.72 7.55
N ALA A 25 -7.98 0.37 8.43
CA ALA A 25 -8.22 -0.63 9.47
C ALA A 25 -9.34 -0.19 10.45
N ASN A 26 -9.38 1.10 10.77
CA ASN A 26 -10.40 1.67 11.65
C ASN A 26 -11.77 1.73 10.98
N THR A 27 -11.85 2.15 9.72
CA THR A 27 -13.11 2.19 8.96
C THR A 27 -13.65 0.80 8.71
N GLN A 28 -12.79 -0.18 8.45
CA GLN A 28 -13.16 -1.58 8.35
C GLN A 28 -13.79 -2.08 9.66
N LYS A 29 -13.14 -1.85 10.81
CA LYS A 29 -13.66 -2.27 12.13
C LYS A 29 -15.00 -1.61 12.48
N LEU A 30 -15.21 -0.36 12.05
CA LEU A 30 -16.47 0.35 12.21
C LEU A 30 -17.57 -0.25 11.32
N ALA A 31 -17.26 -0.51 10.05
CA ALA A 31 -18.21 -1.03 9.07
C ALA A 31 -18.63 -2.49 9.37
N THR A 32 -17.74 -3.34 9.86
CA THR A 32 -18.04 -4.77 10.12
C THR A 32 -19.09 -5.02 11.19
N LYS A 33 -19.48 -4.00 11.96
CA LYS A 33 -20.60 -4.10 12.92
C LYS A 33 -21.95 -4.29 12.22
N GLU A 34 -22.09 -3.73 11.01
CA GLU A 34 -23.36 -3.67 10.27
C GLU A 34 -23.23 -4.23 8.84
N TRP A 35 -22.01 -4.36 8.32
CA TRP A 35 -21.74 -4.71 6.91
C TRP A 35 -20.76 -5.87 6.79
N ARG A 36 -21.05 -6.83 5.91
CA ARG A 36 -20.18 -7.99 5.70
C ARG A 36 -18.84 -7.54 5.11
N PHE A 37 -17.73 -8.13 5.60
CA PHE A 37 -16.38 -7.80 5.16
C PHE A 37 -16.24 -7.77 3.63
N GLN A 38 -16.75 -8.80 2.97
CA GLN A 38 -16.64 -8.96 1.51
C GLN A 38 -17.23 -7.75 0.76
N LEU A 39 -18.36 -7.22 1.21
CA LEU A 39 -19.01 -6.07 0.59
C LEU A 39 -18.23 -4.78 0.83
N PHE A 40 -17.74 -4.57 2.07
CA PHE A 40 -16.85 -3.44 2.39
C PHE A 40 -15.61 -3.42 1.47
N TYR A 41 -15.04 -4.59 1.20
CA TYR A 41 -13.85 -4.71 0.36
C TYR A 41 -14.12 -4.41 -1.12
N TRP A 42 -15.31 -4.77 -1.62
CA TRP A 42 -15.76 -4.35 -2.96
C TRP A 42 -15.90 -2.83 -3.04
N ASP A 43 -16.56 -2.22 -2.07
CA ASP A 43 -16.73 -0.76 -2.00
C ASP A 43 -15.37 -0.05 -1.91
N TYR A 44 -14.44 -0.60 -1.11
CA TYR A 44 -13.07 -0.12 -1.01
C TYR A 44 -12.32 -0.19 -2.34
N CYS A 45 -12.37 -1.33 -3.05
CA CYS A 45 -11.69 -1.48 -4.34
C CYS A 45 -12.22 -0.49 -5.39
N ILE A 46 -13.54 -0.31 -5.46
CA ILE A 46 -14.17 0.66 -6.37
C ILE A 46 -13.76 2.09 -5.97
N GLY A 47 -13.78 2.41 -4.68
CA GLY A 47 -13.36 3.71 -4.17
C GLY A 47 -11.91 4.05 -4.53
N VAL A 48 -10.99 3.09 -4.37
CA VAL A 48 -9.58 3.24 -4.77
C VAL A 48 -9.45 3.41 -6.29
N LEU A 49 -10.20 2.65 -7.10
CA LEU A 49 -10.20 2.79 -8.55
C LEU A 49 -10.68 4.18 -8.98
N LEU A 50 -11.79 4.67 -8.41
CA LEU A 50 -12.33 5.99 -8.73
C LEU A 50 -11.40 7.10 -8.27
N LEU A 51 -10.84 6.99 -7.06
CA LEU A 51 -9.89 7.96 -6.54
C LEU A 51 -8.62 8.01 -7.39
N THR A 52 -8.04 6.87 -7.74
CA THR A 52 -6.83 6.81 -8.59
C THR A 52 -7.11 7.35 -9.99
N LEU A 53 -8.26 7.06 -10.58
CA LEU A 53 -8.67 7.64 -11.86
C LEU A 53 -8.84 9.16 -11.76
N LEU A 54 -9.52 9.65 -10.72
CA LEU A 54 -9.67 11.08 -10.47
C LEU A 54 -8.31 11.76 -10.32
N LEU A 55 -7.39 11.17 -9.55
CA LEU A 55 -6.03 11.70 -9.39
C LEU A 55 -5.22 11.67 -10.68
N ALA A 56 -5.32 10.62 -11.49
CA ALA A 56 -4.66 10.53 -12.79
C ALA A 56 -5.16 11.59 -13.78
N LEU A 57 -6.47 11.81 -13.83
CA LEU A 57 -7.11 12.81 -14.71
C LEU A 57 -6.96 14.25 -14.18
N THR A 58 -6.69 14.44 -12.90
CA THR A 58 -6.45 15.76 -12.29
C THR A 58 -4.96 15.99 -12.08
N MET A 59 -4.40 15.65 -10.91
CA MET A 59 -2.98 15.91 -10.59
C MET A 59 -2.01 15.22 -11.57
N GLY A 60 -2.38 14.09 -12.17
CA GLY A 60 -1.60 13.42 -13.22
C GLY A 60 -1.63 14.12 -14.58
N SER A 61 -2.60 15.01 -14.83
CA SER A 61 -2.81 15.64 -16.15
C SER A 61 -2.74 17.16 -16.14
N ILE A 62 -2.96 17.78 -14.98
CA ILE A 62 -2.87 19.22 -14.73
C ILE A 62 -1.50 19.50 -14.13
N GLY A 63 -0.79 20.52 -14.62
CA GLY A 63 0.53 20.93 -14.11
C GLY A 63 1.62 20.95 -15.17
N VAL A 64 2.69 21.69 -14.87
CA VAL A 64 3.74 22.07 -15.83
C VAL A 64 4.89 21.05 -15.87
N GLY A 65 5.00 20.20 -14.84
CA GLY A 65 6.04 19.17 -14.76
C GLY A 65 5.61 17.90 -15.49
N GLY A 66 6.31 17.53 -16.57
CA GLY A 66 6.08 16.28 -17.29
C GLY A 66 4.84 16.25 -18.21
N ARG A 67 4.50 15.06 -18.71
CA ARG A 67 3.40 14.84 -19.65
C ARG A 67 2.06 14.68 -18.93
N SER A 68 0.97 14.69 -19.69
CA SER A 68 -0.36 14.35 -19.18
C SER A 68 -0.55 12.83 -19.17
N PHE A 69 -1.46 12.34 -18.33
CA PHE A 69 -1.72 10.91 -18.17
C PHE A 69 -1.99 10.19 -19.51
N PHE A 70 -2.86 10.74 -20.37
CA PHE A 70 -3.16 10.12 -21.67
C PHE A 70 -1.98 10.10 -22.63
N ALA A 71 -1.09 11.10 -22.57
CA ALA A 71 0.13 11.11 -23.37
C ALA A 71 1.13 10.06 -22.87
N ASP A 72 1.25 9.87 -21.55
CA ASP A 72 2.07 8.80 -20.98
C ASP A 72 1.47 7.41 -21.26
N LEU A 73 0.15 7.29 -21.30
CA LEU A 73 -0.52 6.03 -21.63
C LEU A 73 -0.36 5.64 -23.11
N SER A 74 -0.43 6.60 -24.03
CA SER A 74 -0.36 6.34 -25.48
C SER A 74 1.05 5.95 -25.96
N GLN A 75 2.09 6.45 -25.30
CA GLN A 75 3.48 6.09 -25.59
C GLN A 75 3.96 4.83 -24.84
N ALA A 76 3.22 4.36 -23.84
CA ALA A 76 3.65 3.24 -23.01
C ALA A 76 3.64 1.94 -23.84
N SER A 77 4.72 1.16 -23.75
CA SER A 77 4.77 -0.15 -24.40
C SER A 77 3.72 -1.09 -23.81
N SER A 78 2.98 -1.78 -24.68
CA SER A 78 1.99 -2.80 -24.28
C SER A 78 2.58 -3.87 -23.35
N LYS A 79 3.88 -4.16 -23.47
CA LYS A 79 4.59 -5.10 -22.58
C LYS A 79 4.58 -4.60 -21.13
N TYR A 80 4.93 -3.33 -20.89
CA TYR A 80 4.98 -2.77 -19.55
C TYR A 80 3.60 -2.49 -18.98
N LEU A 81 2.63 -2.12 -19.82
CA LEU A 81 1.22 -2.05 -19.42
C LEU A 81 0.70 -3.43 -18.94
N GLY A 82 1.07 -4.50 -19.64
CA GLY A 82 0.75 -5.87 -19.23
C GLY A 82 1.35 -6.24 -17.87
N TYR A 83 2.61 -5.86 -17.61
CA TYR A 83 3.22 -6.07 -16.29
C TYR A 83 2.57 -5.27 -15.18
N ALA A 84 2.23 -3.99 -15.44
CA ALA A 84 1.52 -3.16 -14.46
C ALA A 84 0.14 -3.76 -14.12
N PHE A 85 -0.60 -4.22 -15.13
CA PHE A 85 -1.88 -4.89 -14.94
C PHE A 85 -1.75 -6.20 -14.14
N LEU A 86 -0.82 -7.07 -14.53
CA LEU A 86 -0.58 -8.33 -13.83
C LEU A 86 -0.15 -8.10 -12.37
N GLY A 87 0.72 -7.11 -12.14
CA GLY A 87 1.12 -6.69 -10.79
C GLY A 87 -0.09 -6.24 -9.96
N GLY A 88 -1.00 -5.47 -10.55
CA GLY A 88 -2.26 -5.06 -9.92
C GLY A 88 -3.18 -6.24 -9.57
N VAL A 89 -3.31 -7.21 -10.47
CA VAL A 89 -4.09 -8.44 -10.22
C VAL A 89 -3.50 -9.24 -9.06
N ILE A 90 -2.19 -9.49 -9.08
CA ILE A 90 -1.50 -10.22 -8.00
C ILE A 90 -1.65 -9.48 -6.66
N PHE A 91 -1.47 -8.15 -6.66
CA PHE A 91 -1.63 -7.33 -5.48
C PHE A 91 -3.05 -7.37 -4.93
N ASN A 92 -4.08 -7.35 -5.78
CA ASN A 92 -5.47 -7.44 -5.33
C ASN A 92 -5.77 -8.81 -4.72
N ILE A 93 -5.32 -9.90 -5.35
CA ILE A 93 -5.45 -11.27 -4.82
C ILE A 93 -4.76 -11.37 -3.45
N ALA A 94 -3.53 -10.85 -3.31
CA ALA A 94 -2.81 -10.84 -2.04
C ALA A 94 -3.59 -10.11 -0.94
N ASN A 95 -4.23 -8.98 -1.25
CA ASN A 95 -5.07 -8.27 -0.28
C ASN A 95 -6.34 -9.05 0.07
N ILE A 96 -6.99 -9.76 -0.86
CA ILE A 96 -8.14 -10.63 -0.55
C ILE A 96 -7.71 -11.76 0.40
N LEU A 97 -6.53 -12.34 0.18
CA LEU A 97 -5.97 -13.38 1.07
C LEU A 97 -5.61 -12.82 2.44
N LEU A 98 -5.00 -11.62 2.50
CA LEU A 98 -4.72 -10.93 3.76
C LEU A 98 -6.01 -10.70 4.55
N VAL A 99 -7.05 -10.26 3.86
CA VAL A 99 -8.39 -10.08 4.41
C VAL A 99 -8.96 -11.37 4.98
N ALA A 100 -8.87 -12.48 4.24
CA ALA A 100 -9.35 -13.77 4.71
C ALA A 100 -8.56 -14.23 5.96
N ALA A 101 -7.25 -13.97 5.99
CA ALA A 101 -6.43 -14.23 7.16
C ALA A 101 -6.83 -13.35 8.36
N ILE A 102 -7.19 -12.08 8.15
CA ILE A 102 -7.69 -11.19 9.20
C ILE A 102 -9.01 -11.72 9.78
N ASP A 103 -9.91 -12.24 8.95
CA ASP A 103 -11.20 -12.79 9.40
C ASP A 103 -11.02 -14.05 10.28
N ILE A 104 -10.00 -14.86 9.98
CA ILE A 104 -9.73 -16.11 10.70
C ILE A 104 -8.85 -15.90 11.95
N ALA A 105 -7.76 -15.15 11.83
CA ALA A 105 -6.71 -15.02 12.85
C ALA A 105 -6.73 -13.68 13.58
N GLY A 106 -7.57 -12.74 13.16
CA GLY A 106 -7.61 -11.38 13.69
C GLY A 106 -6.52 -10.47 13.13
N MET A 107 -6.78 -9.16 13.19
CA MET A 107 -5.90 -8.13 12.65
C MET A 107 -4.52 -8.09 13.33
N ALA A 108 -4.46 -8.38 14.64
CA ALA A 108 -3.21 -8.39 15.42
C ALA A 108 -2.21 -9.46 14.95
N VAL A 109 -2.69 -10.56 14.36
CA VAL A 109 -1.86 -11.68 13.90
C VAL A 109 -1.66 -11.62 12.39
N ALA A 110 -2.73 -11.41 11.62
CA ALA A 110 -2.66 -11.45 10.16
C ALA A 110 -1.85 -10.28 9.56
N PHE A 111 -1.89 -9.10 10.19
CA PHE A 111 -1.23 -7.91 9.63
C PHE A 111 0.30 -7.97 9.75
N PRO A 112 0.91 -8.31 10.92
CA PRO A 112 2.36 -8.49 11.02
C PRO A 112 2.88 -9.63 10.12
N ILE A 113 2.16 -10.75 10.06
CA ILE A 113 2.59 -11.90 9.24
C ILE A 113 2.45 -11.56 7.74
N GLY A 114 1.32 -11.00 7.31
CA GLY A 114 1.08 -10.71 5.90
C GLY A 114 1.93 -9.55 5.39
N ILE A 115 1.73 -8.36 5.95
CA ILE A 115 2.38 -7.13 5.47
C ILE A 115 3.83 -7.03 5.97
N GLY A 116 4.10 -7.41 7.22
CA GLY A 116 5.44 -7.32 7.79
C GLY A 116 6.46 -8.22 7.09
N LEU A 117 6.11 -9.50 6.84
CA LEU A 117 6.99 -10.40 6.09
C LEU A 117 7.14 -9.95 4.63
N ALA A 118 6.05 -9.50 3.99
CA ALA A 118 6.12 -8.99 2.61
C ALA A 118 7.05 -7.78 2.51
N LEU A 119 7.03 -6.87 3.50
CA LEU A 119 7.95 -5.75 3.58
C LEU A 119 9.39 -6.21 3.78
N ALA A 120 9.65 -7.12 4.72
CA ALA A 120 11.00 -7.63 4.98
C ALA A 120 11.60 -8.32 3.73
N ILE A 121 10.85 -9.22 3.11
CA ILE A 121 11.26 -9.93 1.89
C ILE A 121 11.41 -8.94 0.72
N GLY A 122 10.49 -7.99 0.59
CA GLY A 122 10.53 -6.97 -0.46
C GLY A 122 11.80 -6.12 -0.37
N VAL A 123 12.12 -5.61 0.82
CA VAL A 123 13.35 -4.82 1.03
C VAL A 123 14.60 -5.65 0.69
N ILE A 124 14.68 -6.91 1.14
CA ILE A 124 15.84 -7.77 0.87
C ILE A 124 15.97 -8.07 -0.62
N THR A 125 14.87 -8.42 -1.29
CA THR A 125 14.90 -8.78 -2.71
C THR A 125 15.18 -7.58 -3.60
N THR A 126 14.58 -6.42 -3.32
CA THR A 126 14.85 -5.17 -4.05
C THR A 126 16.29 -4.72 -3.86
N TYR A 127 16.81 -4.72 -2.62
CA TYR A 127 18.19 -4.29 -2.33
C TYR A 127 19.25 -5.19 -2.99
N ARG A 128 18.94 -6.49 -3.19
CA ARG A 128 19.84 -7.41 -3.94
C ARG A 128 19.93 -7.07 -5.42
N VAL A 129 18.86 -6.59 -6.02
CA VAL A 129 18.80 -6.26 -7.45
C VAL A 129 19.38 -4.87 -7.72
N ASP A 130 19.05 -3.91 -6.87
CA ASP A 130 19.57 -2.55 -6.93
C ASP A 130 19.92 -2.06 -5.50
N PRO A 131 21.21 -2.12 -5.10
CA PRO A 131 21.65 -1.72 -3.77
C PRO A 131 21.72 -0.19 -3.67
N SER A 132 20.56 0.46 -3.74
CA SER A 132 20.41 1.91 -3.62
C SER A 132 20.04 2.33 -2.18
N GLY A 133 20.63 3.42 -1.69
CA GLY A 133 20.36 3.99 -0.36
C GLY A 133 21.26 3.47 0.76
N ASN A 134 20.93 3.84 2.02
CA ASN A 134 21.68 3.43 3.20
C ASN A 134 21.17 2.07 3.72
N ALA A 135 21.96 1.03 3.49
CA ALA A 135 21.65 -0.34 3.91
C ALA A 135 21.33 -0.46 5.41
N ALA A 136 22.09 0.23 6.26
CA ALA A 136 21.90 0.17 7.69
C ALA A 136 20.53 0.75 8.09
N LEU A 137 20.11 1.87 7.48
CA LEU A 137 18.81 2.47 7.78
C LEU A 137 17.66 1.57 7.30
N LEU A 138 17.78 0.96 6.11
CA LEU A 138 16.78 0.04 5.58
C LEU A 138 16.64 -1.20 6.47
N LEU A 139 17.75 -1.84 6.83
CA LEU A 139 17.74 -3.03 7.68
C LEU A 139 17.29 -2.73 9.10
N MET A 140 17.64 -1.58 9.66
CA MET A 140 17.13 -1.12 10.96
C MET A 140 15.62 -0.90 10.92
N GLY A 141 15.09 -0.32 9.84
CA GLY A 141 13.65 -0.18 9.64
C GLY A 141 12.93 -1.53 9.58
N VAL A 142 13.48 -2.48 8.80
CA VAL A 142 12.94 -3.85 8.72
C VAL A 142 12.99 -4.55 10.08
N ALA A 143 14.11 -4.46 10.80
CA ALA A 143 14.25 -5.03 12.13
C ALA A 143 13.23 -4.45 13.12
N GLY A 144 12.99 -3.13 13.06
CA GLY A 144 11.98 -2.47 13.88
C GLY A 144 10.57 -3.00 13.62
N VAL A 145 10.21 -3.24 12.35
CA VAL A 145 8.90 -3.81 11.99
C VAL A 145 8.76 -5.24 12.50
N VAL A 146 9.81 -6.07 12.36
CA VAL A 146 9.80 -7.46 12.84
C VAL A 146 9.61 -7.51 14.36
N VAL A 147 10.42 -6.75 15.11
CA VAL A 147 10.33 -6.69 16.57
C VAL A 147 8.96 -6.17 17.03
N ALA A 148 8.43 -5.13 16.40
CA ALA A 148 7.10 -4.62 16.74
C ALA A 148 5.99 -5.65 16.45
N GLY A 149 6.11 -6.40 15.36
CA GLY A 149 5.19 -7.50 15.03
C GLY A 149 5.19 -8.60 16.08
N ASP A 150 6.38 -9.07 16.49
CA ASP A 150 6.54 -10.11 17.51
C ASP A 150 6.02 -9.65 18.87
N VAL A 151 6.32 -8.41 19.28
CA VAL A 151 5.80 -7.83 20.53
C VAL A 151 4.28 -7.74 20.51
N THR A 152 3.68 -7.35 19.39
CA THR A 152 2.22 -7.29 19.25
C THR A 152 1.59 -8.67 19.34
N TYR A 153 2.23 -9.69 18.74
CA TYR A 153 1.79 -11.07 18.84
C TYR A 153 1.86 -11.60 20.28
N ILE A 154 2.98 -11.37 20.97
CA ILE A 154 3.17 -11.80 22.37
C ILE A 154 2.11 -11.15 23.28
N ILE A 155 1.89 -9.84 23.17
CA ILE A 155 0.91 -9.13 24.01
C ILE A 155 -0.53 -9.63 23.79
N ASN A 156 -0.89 -10.02 22.56
CA ASN A 156 -2.25 -10.50 22.25
C ASN A 156 -2.44 -12.00 22.51
N CYS A 157 -1.37 -12.78 22.66
CA CYS A 157 -1.45 -14.20 23.04
C CYS A 157 -1.48 -14.44 24.55
N ASP A 158 -1.19 -13.42 25.37
CA ASP A 158 -1.18 -13.50 26.84
C ASP A 158 -2.55 -13.21 27.52
N PHE A 159 -3.68 -13.26 26.80
CA PHE A 159 -5.04 -13.16 27.38
C PHE A 159 -6.05 -14.11 26.73
#